data_AF-A0A963NJZ6-F1
#
_entry.id   AF-A0A963NJZ6-F1
#
_cell.length_a   1.000
_cell.length_b   1.000
_cell.length_c   1.000
_cell.angle_alpha   90.00
_cell.angle_beta   90.00
_cell.angle_gamma   90.00
#
_symmetry.space_group_name_H-M   'P 1'
#
loop_
_entity.id
_entity.type
_entity.pdbx_description
1 polymer ?
#
loop_
_entity_poly.entity_id
_entity_poly.type
_entity_poly.pdbx_seq_one_letter_code
_entity_poly.pdbx_strand_id
1 'polypeptide(L)'
;HSGALGWVGLITMGSLYYLIPRLFGREKMHSIKAIELHFWLATIGIVLYIASMWIAGVMQGLMWRAVNTDGTLTYTFVESVKASYPFYVIRVLGGVLYLGGMLIMAWNVWVTASSGRSTTVAIPAVKPAHA
;
A
#
# COMPACT_ATOMS: atom_id res chain seq x y z
N HIS A 1 -8.42 -3.04 -2.29
CA HIS A 1 -7.05 -2.50 -2.21
C HIS A 1 -6.99 -1.13 -1.55
N SER A 2 -8.00 -0.26 -1.66
CA SER A 2 -8.00 1.06 -1.00
C SER A 2 -7.72 0.99 0.52
N GLY A 3 -8.46 0.16 1.25
CA GLY A 3 -8.20 -0.05 2.69
C GLY A 3 -6.90 -0.81 2.98
N ALA A 4 -6.62 -1.87 2.23
CA ALA A 4 -5.42 -2.68 2.47
C ALA A 4 -4.12 -1.88 2.25
N LEU A 5 -3.97 -1.20 1.12
CA LEU A 5 -2.75 -0.47 0.77
C LEU A 5 -2.73 0.93 1.36
N GLY A 6 -3.85 1.65 1.25
CA GLY A 6 -3.95 3.06 1.64
C GLY A 6 -4.21 3.30 3.13
N TRP A 7 -4.90 2.38 3.81
CA TRP A 7 -5.08 2.47 5.26
C TRP A 7 -4.07 1.61 6.00
N VAL A 8 -4.23 0.28 5.95
CA VAL A 8 -3.42 -0.67 6.74
C VAL A 8 -1.95 -0.54 6.38
N GLY A 9 -1.62 -0.52 5.09
CA GLY A 9 -0.24 -0.36 4.64
C GLY A 9 0.40 0.92 5.17
N LEU A 10 -0.17 2.09 4.85
CA LEU A 10 0.42 3.38 5.19
C LEU A 10 0.57 3.58 6.71
N ILE A 11 -0.42 3.19 7.52
CA ILE A 11 -0.31 3.32 8.98
C ILE A 11 0.79 2.42 9.52
N THR A 12 0.85 1.15 9.10
CA THR A 12 1.88 0.21 9.56
C THR A 12 3.28 0.69 9.15
N MET A 13 3.46 1.13 7.90
CA MET A 13 4.76 1.63 7.43
C MET A 13 5.19 2.90 8.17
N GLY A 14 4.28 3.83 8.41
CA GLY A 14 4.54 5.03 9.21
C GLY A 14 4.94 4.70 10.65
N SER A 15 4.21 3.78 11.30
CA SER A 15 4.55 3.30 12.64
C SER A 15 5.93 2.64 12.68
N LEU A 16 6.29 1.84 11.68
CA LEU A 16 7.62 1.23 11.59
C LEU A 16 8.73 2.27 11.44
N TYR A 17 8.57 3.27 10.57
CA TYR A 17 9.54 4.35 10.44
C TYR A 17 9.74 5.15 11.73
N TYR A 18 8.72 5.23 12.57
CA TYR A 18 8.82 5.86 13.88
C TYR A 18 9.52 4.96 14.92
N LEU A 19 9.18 3.67 14.96
CA LEU A 19 9.63 2.75 16.01
C LEU A 19 11.05 2.22 15.77
N ILE A 20 11.36 1.81 14.54
CA ILE A 20 12.63 1.15 14.19
C ILE A 20 13.86 1.91 14.68
N PRO A 21 14.06 3.21 14.39
CA PRO A 21 15.28 3.89 14.83
C PRO A 21 15.43 3.87 16.35
N ARG A 22 14.32 4.01 17.11
CA ARG A 22 14.33 3.98 18.59
C ARG A 22 14.75 2.61 19.15
N LEU A 23 14.32 1.53 18.52
CA LEU A 23 14.70 0.16 18.91
C LEU A 23 16.20 -0.13 18.69
N PHE A 24 16.80 0.57 17.73
CA PHE A 24 18.23 0.44 17.39
C PHE A 24 19.08 1.61 17.90
N GLY A 25 18.57 2.37 18.88
CA GLY A 25 19.30 3.47 19.54
C GLY A 25 19.65 4.65 18.65
N ARG A 26 18.85 4.89 17.62
CA ARG A 26 19.00 6.02 16.69
C ARG A 26 17.88 7.02 16.88
N GLU A 27 18.20 8.30 16.68
CA GLU A 27 17.22 9.39 16.72
C GLU A 27 16.30 9.38 15.48
N LYS A 28 16.82 8.92 14.34
CA LYS A 28 16.12 8.92 13.05
C LYS A 28 16.55 7.75 12.17
N MET A 29 15.71 7.44 11.18
CA MET A 29 16.03 6.49 10.11
C MET A 29 17.26 6.94 9.31
N HIS A 30 17.93 5.99 8.66
CA HIS A 30 19.14 6.25 7.88
C HIS A 30 18.95 7.36 6.83
N SER A 31 17.87 7.30 6.04
CA SER A 31 17.53 8.35 5.07
C SER A 31 16.07 8.78 5.17
N ILE A 32 15.82 10.05 5.49
CA ILE A 32 14.48 10.65 5.46
C ILE A 32 14.00 10.85 4.01
N LYS A 33 14.91 11.21 3.09
CA LYS A 33 14.57 11.36 1.66
C LYS A 33 14.06 10.05 1.05
N ALA A 34 14.59 8.90 1.49
CA ALA A 34 14.10 7.59 1.06
C ALA A 34 12.69 7.30 1.57
N ILE A 35 12.31 7.81 2.76
CA ILE A 35 10.94 7.72 3.28
C ILE A 35 9.99 8.54 2.42
N GLU A 36 10.38 9.77 2.05
CA GLU A 36 9.59 10.62 1.17
C GLU A 36 9.41 9.99 -0.23
N LEU A 37 10.47 9.43 -0.80
CA LEU A 37 10.39 8.70 -2.07
C LEU A 37 9.46 7.49 -1.97
N HIS A 38 9.58 6.70 -0.90
CA HIS A 38 8.67 5.59 -0.64
C HIS A 38 7.21 6.08 -0.53
N PHE A 39 6.96 7.16 0.22
CA PHE A 39 5.62 7.74 0.36
C PHE A 39 5.01 8.09 -1.00
N TRP A 40 5.76 8.75 -1.88
CA TRP A 40 5.26 9.12 -3.20
C TRP A 40 5.03 7.91 -4.11
N LEU A 41 5.95 6.94 -4.13
CA LEU A 41 5.77 5.71 -4.91
C LEU A 41 4.55 4.91 -4.45
N ALA A 42 4.39 4.76 -3.13
CA ALA A 42 3.23 4.08 -2.55
C ALA A 42 1.94 4.84 -2.86
N THR A 43 1.91 6.15 -2.68
CA THR A 43 0.72 6.98 -2.93
C THR A 43 0.28 6.95 -4.38
N ILE A 44 1.20 7.17 -5.33
CA ILE A 44 0.89 7.11 -6.77
C ILE A 44 0.46 5.69 -7.15
N GLY A 45 1.15 4.66 -6.65
CA GLY A 45 0.79 3.27 -6.88
C GLY A 45 -0.62 2.93 -6.41
N ILE A 46 -0.99 3.38 -5.20
CA ILE A 46 -2.34 3.23 -4.64
C ILE A 46 -3.39 3.92 -5.52
N VAL A 47 -3.16 5.19 -5.89
CA VAL A 47 -4.12 5.96 -6.68
C VAL A 47 -4.37 5.31 -8.04
N LEU A 48 -3.32 4.86 -8.73
CA LEU A 48 -3.44 4.14 -10.01
C LEU A 48 -4.21 2.82 -9.84
N TYR A 49 -3.95 2.08 -8.76
CA TYR A 49 -4.68 0.84 -8.45
C TYR A 49 -6.18 1.13 -8.25
N ILE A 50 -6.51 2.10 -7.40
CA ILE A 50 -7.91 2.42 -7.08
C ILE A 50 -8.65 2.91 -8.31
N ALA A 51 -8.07 3.87 -9.05
CA ALA A 51 -8.70 4.44 -10.23
C ALA A 51 -8.99 3.38 -11.30
N SER A 52 -8.01 2.52 -11.61
CA SER A 52 -8.20 1.44 -12.59
C SER A 52 -9.29 0.45 -12.18
N MET A 53 -9.37 0.09 -10.89
CA MET A 53 -10.39 -0.84 -10.40
C MET A 53 -11.78 -0.23 -10.29
N TRP A 54 -11.89 1.06 -10.01
CA TRP A 54 -13.16 1.77 -10.08
C TRP A 54 -13.71 1.78 -11.51
N ILE A 55 -12.89 2.16 -12.48
CA ILE A 55 -13.31 2.21 -13.88
C ILE A 55 -13.66 0.81 -14.38
N ALA A 56 -12.81 -0.19 -14.13
CA ALA A 56 -13.07 -1.57 -14.52
C ALA A 56 -14.36 -2.10 -13.87
N GLY A 57 -14.56 -1.88 -12.57
CA GLY A 57 -15.74 -2.37 -11.84
C GLY A 57 -17.04 -1.73 -12.34
N VAL A 58 -17.05 -0.41 -12.54
CA VAL A 58 -18.23 0.30 -13.08
C VAL A 58 -18.53 -0.17 -14.50
N MET A 59 -17.52 -0.24 -15.36
CA MET A 59 -17.68 -0.69 -16.74
C MET A 59 -18.19 -2.14 -16.81
N GLN A 60 -17.61 -3.06 -16.04
CA GLN A 60 -18.10 -4.45 -15.96
C GLN A 60 -19.55 -4.49 -15.49
N GLY A 61 -19.89 -3.75 -14.43
CA GLY A 61 -21.26 -3.67 -13.92
C GLY A 61 -22.25 -3.13 -14.95
N LEU A 62 -21.88 -2.10 -15.72
CA LEU A 62 -22.70 -1.55 -16.80
C LEU A 62 -22.86 -2.53 -17.96
N MET A 63 -21.78 -3.20 -18.38
CA MET A 63 -21.83 -4.18 -19.48
C MET A 63 -22.66 -5.41 -19.12
N TRP A 64 -22.57 -5.90 -17.89
CA TRP A 64 -23.32 -7.08 -17.44
C TRP A 64 -24.82 -6.83 -17.31
N ARG A 65 -25.23 -5.58 -17.06
CA ARG A 65 -26.65 -5.19 -16.98
C ARG A 65 -27.19 -4.55 -18.26
N ALA A 66 -26.37 -4.46 -19.30
CA ALA A 66 -26.77 -3.82 -20.54
C ALA A 66 -27.73 -4.74 -21.31
N VAL A 67 -28.90 -4.20 -21.61
CA VAL A 67 -29.98 -4.91 -22.30
C VAL A 67 -30.43 -4.05 -23.48
N ASN A 68 -30.58 -4.67 -24.64
CA ASN A 68 -31.10 -4.06 -25.85
C ASN A 68 -32.60 -3.78 -25.72
N THR A 69 -33.17 -3.00 -26.65
CA THR A 69 -34.60 -2.67 -26.64
C THR A 69 -35.51 -3.90 -26.80
N ASP A 70 -34.98 -5.01 -27.31
CA ASP A 70 -35.67 -6.30 -27.47
C ASP A 70 -35.55 -7.23 -26.25
N GLY A 71 -34.87 -6.79 -25.18
CA GLY A 71 -34.68 -7.58 -23.96
C GLY A 71 -33.47 -8.52 -23.98
N THR A 72 -32.72 -8.59 -25.09
CA THR A 72 -31.50 -9.40 -25.17
C THR A 72 -30.30 -8.70 -24.51
N LEU A 73 -29.33 -9.46 -24.02
CA LEU A 73 -28.10 -8.90 -23.44
C LEU A 73 -27.26 -8.21 -24.53
N THR A 74 -26.86 -6.96 -24.28
CA THR A 74 -26.07 -6.16 -25.23
C THR A 74 -24.65 -6.68 -25.41
N TYR A 75 -24.03 -7.18 -24.33
CA TYR A 75 -22.65 -7.67 -24.34
C TYR A 75 -22.56 -9.11 -23.84
N THR A 76 -21.70 -9.89 -24.47
CA THR A 76 -21.25 -11.18 -23.96
C THR A 76 -20.30 -10.98 -22.77
N PHE A 77 -20.19 -12.01 -21.93
CA PHE A 77 -19.24 -11.98 -20.81
C PHE A 77 -17.79 -11.76 -21.28
N VAL A 78 -17.40 -12.39 -22.39
CA VAL A 78 -16.04 -12.29 -22.95
C VAL A 78 -15.70 -10.86 -23.38
N GLU A 79 -16.65 -10.10 -23.91
CA GLU A 79 -16.46 -8.68 -24.24
C GLU A 79 -16.17 -7.85 -22.99
N SER A 80 -16.87 -8.10 -21.88
CA SER A 80 -16.59 -7.41 -20.61
C SER A 80 -15.20 -7.71 -20.06
N VAL A 81 -14.70 -8.94 -20.26
CA VAL A 81 -13.34 -9.33 -19.87
C VAL A 81 -12.31 -8.63 -20.74
N LYS A 82 -12.51 -8.64 -22.07
CA LYS A 82 -11.62 -7.96 -23.02
C LYS A 82 -11.54 -6.45 -22.76
N ALA A 83 -12.67 -5.80 -22.50
CA ALA A 83 -12.71 -4.39 -22.16
C ALA A 83 -11.91 -4.07 -20.88
N SER A 84 -11.82 -5.02 -19.94
CA SER A 84 -11.17 -4.84 -18.64
C SER A 84 -9.63 -4.95 -18.68
N TYR A 85 -9.06 -5.50 -19.75
CA TYR A 85 -7.61 -5.76 -19.86
C TYR A 85 -6.71 -4.54 -19.63
N PRO A 86 -6.97 -3.37 -20.25
CA PRO A 86 -6.13 -2.19 -20.06
C PRO A 86 -6.05 -1.78 -18.58
N PHE A 87 -7.16 -1.92 -17.84
CA PHE A 87 -7.20 -1.58 -16.42
C PHE A 87 -6.44 -2.59 -15.55
N TYR A 88 -6.36 -3.86 -15.95
CA TYR A 88 -5.51 -4.83 -15.26
C TYR A 88 -4.03 -4.52 -15.42
N VAL A 89 -3.61 -3.99 -16.58
CA VAL A 89 -2.22 -3.54 -16.79
C VAL A 89 -1.91 -2.33 -15.89
N ILE A 90 -2.80 -1.33 -15.84
CA ILE A 90 -2.63 -0.16 -14.97
C ILE A 90 -2.57 -0.58 -13.50
N ARG A 91 -3.42 -1.54 -13.09
CA ARG A 91 -3.40 -2.11 -11.75
C ARG A 91 -2.06 -2.73 -11.41
N VAL A 92 -1.49 -3.53 -12.31
CA VAL A 92 -0.17 -4.16 -12.11
C VAL A 92 0.91 -3.09 -12.01
N LEU A 93 0.88 -2.07 -12.87
CA LEU A 93 1.81 -0.94 -12.79
C LEU A 93 1.72 -0.21 -11.44
N GLY A 94 0.51 0.07 -10.96
CA GLY A 94 0.31 0.65 -9.63
C GLY A 94 0.84 -0.23 -8.50
N GLY A 95 0.62 -1.56 -8.60
CA GLY A 95 1.17 -2.54 -7.66
C GLY A 95 2.70 -2.61 -7.68
N VAL A 96 3.33 -2.53 -8.85
CA VAL A 96 4.79 -2.53 -9.01
C VAL A 96 5.40 -1.26 -8.41
N LEU A 97 4.78 -0.09 -8.57
CA LEU A 97 5.23 1.15 -7.92
C LEU A 97 5.17 1.02 -6.39
N TYR A 98 4.07 0.49 -5.85
CA TYR A 98 3.93 0.25 -4.42
C TYR A 98 4.99 -0.74 -3.90
N LEU A 99 5.21 -1.85 -4.62
CA LEU A 99 6.24 -2.82 -4.29
C LEU A 99 7.66 -2.22 -4.37
N GLY A 100 7.93 -1.37 -5.35
CA GLY A 100 9.19 -0.62 -5.45
C GLY A 100 9.42 0.26 -4.22
N GLY A 101 8.36 0.92 -3.73
CA GLY A 101 8.39 1.64 -2.46
C GLY A 101 8.75 0.75 -1.27
N MET A 102 8.17 -0.46 -1.20
CA MET A 102 8.49 -1.45 -0.15
C MET A 102 9.96 -1.90 -0.19
N LEU A 103 10.55 -2.05 -1.37
CA LEU A 103 11.98 -2.39 -1.50
C LEU A 103 12.88 -1.26 -0.96
N ILE A 104 12.51 0.00 -1.23
CA ILE A 104 13.20 1.17 -0.67
C ILE A 104 13.08 1.19 0.86
N MET A 105 11.89 0.90 1.38
CA MET A 105 11.68 0.77 2.82
C MET A 105 12.57 -0.32 3.42
N ALA A 106 12.56 -1.53 2.84
CA ALA A 106 13.34 -2.66 3.31
C ALA A 106 14.84 -2.32 3.37
N TRP A 107 15.38 -1.68 2.33
CA TRP A 107 16.75 -1.20 2.31
C TRP A 107 17.03 -0.17 3.42
N ASN A 108 16.18 0.86 3.55
CA ASN A 108 16.38 1.92 4.55
C ASN A 108 16.33 1.36 5.98
N VAL A 109 15.41 0.42 6.24
CA VAL A 109 15.29 -0.31 7.51
C VAL A 109 16.53 -1.14 7.78
N TRP A 110 17.00 -1.92 6.80
CA TRP A 110 18.19 -2.74 6.94
C TRP A 110 19.39 -1.90 7.34
N VAL A 111 19.69 -0.82 6.60
CA VAL A 111 20.85 0.04 6.91
C VAL A 111 20.71 0.69 8.30
N THR A 112 19.49 1.08 8.68
CA THR A 112 19.22 1.64 10.02
C THR A 112 19.51 0.62 11.12
N ALA A 113 19.07 -0.62 10.94
CA ALA A 113 19.24 -1.71 11.89
C ALA A 113 20.70 -2.20 11.98
N SER A 114 21.38 -2.37 10.84
CA SER A 114 22.76 -2.87 10.79
C SER A 114 23.78 -1.89 11.37
N SER A 115 23.45 -0.60 11.35
CA SER A 115 24.32 0.47 11.86
C SER A 115 24.03 0.80 13.34
N GLY A 116 22.99 0.21 13.93
CA GLY A 116 22.56 0.49 15.30
C GLY A 116 23.00 -0.58 16.30
N ARG A 117 22.96 -0.24 17.59
CA ARG A 117 23.06 -1.21 18.69
C ARG A 117 21.69 -1.27 19.37
N SER A 118 21.22 -2.48 19.69
CA SER A 118 19.95 -2.64 20.40
C SER A 118 19.98 -1.87 21.71
N THR A 119 19.00 -0.99 21.93
CA THR A 119 18.87 -0.27 23.19
C THR A 119 18.18 -1.16 24.21
N THR A 120 18.84 -1.39 25.35
CA THR A 120 18.18 -1.96 26.52
C THR A 120 17.32 -0.88 27.14
N VAL A 121 16.03 -0.89 26.81
CA VAL A 121 15.05 0.02 27.43
C VAL A 121 14.67 -0.59 28.79
N ALA A 122 14.91 0.13 29.88
CA ALA A 122 14.44 -0.28 31.19
C ALA A 122 12.90 -0.24 31.20
N ILE A 123 12.27 -1.41 31.37
CA ILE A 123 10.81 -1.50 31.51
C ILE A 123 10.44 -0.79 32.82
N PRO A 124 9.59 0.26 32.79
CA PRO A 124 9.15 0.92 34.01
C PRO A 124 8.52 -0.11 34.95
N ALA A 125 9.01 -0.19 36.18
CA ALA A 125 8.41 -1.07 37.18
C ALA A 125 6.94 -0.68 37.36
N VAL A 126 6.04 -1.65 37.22
CA VAL A 126 4.62 -1.44 37.51
C VAL A 126 4.51 -1.10 38.99
N LYS A 127 4.17 0.15 39.32
CA LYS A 127 3.80 0.50 40.69
C LYS A 127 2.52 -0.27 41.02
N PRO A 128 2.50 -1.17 42.03
CA PRO A 128 1.26 -1.78 42.46
C PRO A 128 0.32 -0.67 42.93
N ALA A 129 -0.90 -0.64 42.38
CA ALA A 129 -1.85 0.44 42.60
C ALA A 129 -2.42 0.47 44.02
N HIS A 130 -2.22 -0.59 44.82
CA HIS A 130 -2.77 -0.70 46.17
C HIS A 130 -1.82 -1.46 47.10
N ALA A 131 -1.43 -0.83 48.21
CA ALA A 131 -0.97 -1.41 49.46
C ALA A 131 -1.54 -0.57 50.60
#